data_AF-A0A962JH11-F1
#
_entry.id   AF-A0A962JH11-F1
#
_cell.length_a   1.000
_cell.length_b   1.000
_cell.length_c   1.000
_cell.angle_alpha   90.00
_cell.angle_beta   90.00
_cell.angle_gamma   90.00
#
_symmetry.space_group_name_H-M   'P 1'
#
loop_
_entity.id
_entity.type
_entity.pdbx_description
1 polymer ?
#
loop_
_entity_poly.entity_id
_entity_poly.type
_entity_poly.pdbx_seq_one_letter_code
_entity_poly.pdbx_strand_id
1 'polypeptide(L)'
;MNNNVVITGASSGIGAALAEAFARKGYNLGLAARRVDKLEVLARELEDKYSIQVAITALDVQQDETVAPALSRLAQELGQIDIVVANAGITGVRRSGSGDISIDKQVFNTNVIGAIATLDAATKLFLAQGHGHLVGISSFSAFSPLP
;
A
#
# COMPACT_ATOMS: atom_id res chain seq x y z
N MET A 1 7.51 4.33 22.08
CA MET A 1 7.33 4.77 20.69
C MET A 1 6.41 3.77 20.03
N ASN A 2 5.43 4.24 19.26
CA ASN A 2 4.55 3.37 18.48
C ASN A 2 5.28 2.96 17.20
N ASN A 3 5.05 1.74 16.73
CA ASN A 3 5.58 1.29 15.44
C ASN A 3 4.78 1.93 14.29
N ASN A 4 5.44 2.16 13.17
CA ASN A 4 4.88 2.87 12.02
C ASN A 4 4.66 1.92 10.84
N VAL A 5 3.45 1.90 10.28
CA VAL A 5 3.07 1.00 9.18
C VAL A 5 2.62 1.82 7.97
N VAL A 6 3.21 1.55 6.81
CA VAL A 6 2.75 2.10 5.53
C VAL A 6 1.93 1.06 4.76
N ILE A 7 0.80 1.49 4.20
CA ILE A 7 -0.11 0.62 3.43
C ILE A 7 -0.40 1.28 2.08
N THR A 8 -0.05 0.62 0.98
CA THR A 8 -0.48 1.05 -0.36
C THR A 8 -1.89 0.53 -0.67
N GLY A 9 -2.67 1.28 -1.44
CA GLY A 9 -4.07 0.92 -1.71
C GLY A 9 -4.97 1.04 -0.49
N ALA A 10 -4.64 1.92 0.47
CA ALA A 10 -5.33 2.03 1.75
C ALA A 10 -6.78 2.59 1.67
N SER A 11 -7.17 3.23 0.57
CA SER A 11 -8.45 3.95 0.46
C SER A 11 -9.73 3.10 0.48
N SER A 12 -9.64 1.76 0.49
CA SER A 12 -10.81 0.87 0.51
C SER A 12 -10.45 -0.59 0.78
N GLY A 13 -11.46 -1.42 1.02
CA GLY A 13 -11.34 -2.89 1.04
C GLY A 13 -10.34 -3.37 2.09
N ILE A 14 -9.49 -4.32 1.70
CA ILE A 14 -8.46 -4.91 2.59
C ILE A 14 -7.52 -3.84 3.12
N GLY A 15 -7.11 -2.86 2.30
CA GLY A 15 -6.21 -1.79 2.73
C GLY A 15 -6.78 -0.94 3.87
N ALA A 16 -8.05 -0.54 3.76
CA ALA A 16 -8.73 0.22 4.82
C ALA A 16 -8.95 -0.63 6.09
N ALA A 17 -9.32 -1.91 5.91
CA ALA A 17 -9.48 -2.83 7.04
C ALA A 17 -8.16 -3.12 7.76
N LEU A 18 -7.04 -3.21 7.03
CA LEU A 18 -5.70 -3.32 7.61
C LEU A 18 -5.34 -2.05 8.38
N ALA A 19 -5.61 -0.86 7.84
CA ALA A 19 -5.37 0.40 8.52
C ALA A 19 -6.11 0.46 9.88
N GLU A 20 -7.41 0.16 9.89
CA GLU A 20 -8.22 0.05 11.13
C GLU A 20 -7.63 -0.98 12.11
N ALA A 21 -7.22 -2.15 11.61
CA ALA A 21 -6.68 -3.21 12.46
C ALA A 21 -5.33 -2.85 13.11
N PHE A 22 -4.47 -2.12 12.40
CA PHE A 22 -3.21 -1.59 12.94
C PHE A 22 -3.45 -0.41 13.89
N ALA A 23 -4.36 0.51 13.53
CA ALA A 23 -4.72 1.64 14.40
C ALA A 23 -5.26 1.18 15.76
N ARG A 24 -6.13 0.17 15.77
CA ARG A 24 -6.65 -0.45 17.00
C ARG A 24 -5.56 -1.02 17.90
N LYS A 25 -4.40 -1.37 17.34
CA LYS A 25 -3.22 -1.85 18.08
C LYS A 25 -2.26 -0.71 18.48
N GLY A 26 -2.61 0.55 18.18
CA GLY A 26 -1.82 1.73 18.51
C GLY A 26 -0.67 2.03 17.54
N TYR A 27 -0.66 1.47 16.34
CA TYR A 27 0.35 1.80 15.33
C TYR A 27 0.04 3.14 14.67
N ASN A 28 1.07 3.94 14.38
CA ASN A 28 0.90 5.08 13.48
C ASN A 28 0.88 4.59 12.02
N LEU A 29 0.24 5.36 11.15
CA LEU A 29 -0.06 4.91 9.79
C LEU A 29 0.43 5.89 8.75
N GLY A 30 1.02 5.36 7.68
CA GLY A 30 1.19 6.06 6.41
C GLY A 30 0.27 5.44 5.36
N LEU A 31 -0.73 6.19 4.91
CA LEU A 31 -1.74 5.69 3.99
C LEU A 31 -1.49 6.25 2.58
N ALA A 32 -1.33 5.36 1.60
CA ALA A 32 -1.05 5.74 0.23
C ALA A 32 -2.11 5.18 -0.74
N ALA A 33 -2.70 6.04 -1.56
CA ALA A 33 -3.67 5.67 -2.60
C ALA A 33 -3.91 6.82 -3.59
N ARG A 34 -4.57 6.52 -4.71
CA ARG A 34 -4.96 7.52 -5.72
C ARG A 34 -6.06 8.48 -5.25
N ARG A 35 -7.00 7.98 -4.44
CA ARG A 35 -8.18 8.74 -3.95
C ARG A 35 -7.88 9.38 -2.61
N VAL A 36 -7.33 10.59 -2.64
CA VAL A 36 -6.89 11.33 -1.44
C VAL A 36 -8.07 11.72 -0.55
N ASP A 37 -9.21 12.07 -1.15
CA ASP A 37 -10.47 12.36 -0.45
C ASP A 37 -10.87 11.24 0.52
N LYS A 38 -10.73 9.97 0.09
CA LYS A 38 -11.00 8.81 0.95
C LYS A 38 -9.94 8.59 2.02
N LEU A 39 -8.69 8.94 1.75
CA LEU A 39 -7.62 8.85 2.73
C LEU A 39 -7.80 9.89 3.84
N GLU A 40 -8.21 11.11 3.50
CA GLU A 40 -8.47 12.17 4.47
C GLU A 40 -9.60 11.79 5.43
N VAL A 41 -10.69 11.22 4.91
CA VAL A 41 -11.79 10.73 5.76
C VAL A 41 -11.30 9.61 6.67
N LEU A 42 -10.63 8.59 6.11
CA LEU A 42 -10.12 7.47 6.89
C LEU A 42 -9.09 7.91 7.94
N ALA A 43 -8.19 8.83 7.60
CA ALA A 43 -7.18 9.35 8.53
C ALA A 43 -7.85 10.00 9.74
N ARG A 44 -8.79 10.93 9.52
CA ARG A 44 -9.52 11.59 10.60
C ARG A 44 -10.25 10.60 11.50
N GLU A 45 -10.97 9.64 10.90
CA GLU A 45 -11.68 8.60 11.66
C GLU A 45 -10.73 7.78 12.55
N LEU A 46 -9.56 7.43 12.04
CA LEU A 46 -8.57 6.63 12.77
C LEU A 46 -7.86 7.44 13.87
N GLU A 47 -7.50 8.69 13.59
CA GLU A 47 -6.88 9.60 14.56
C GLU A 47 -7.83 9.87 15.73
N ASP A 48 -9.10 10.23 15.45
CA ASP A 48 -10.11 10.53 16.46
C ASP A 48 -10.43 9.31 17.34
N LYS A 49 -10.44 8.11 16.75
CA LYS A 49 -10.85 6.88 17.44
C LYS A 49 -9.73 6.23 18.26
N TYR A 50 -8.48 6.36 17.82
CA TYR A 50 -7.37 5.58 18.37
C TYR A 50 -6.21 6.43 18.90
N SER A 51 -6.24 7.75 18.75
CA SER A 51 -5.18 8.66 19.21
C SER A 51 -3.80 8.30 18.65
N ILE A 52 -3.76 7.92 17.37
CA ILE A 52 -2.53 7.63 16.62
C ILE A 52 -2.20 8.80 15.68
N GLN A 53 -1.00 8.82 15.12
CA GLN A 53 -0.66 9.71 14.01
C GLN A 53 -0.98 9.03 12.67
N VAL A 54 -1.60 9.76 11.73
CA VAL A 54 -1.82 9.29 10.36
C VAL A 54 -1.25 10.28 9.34
N ALA A 55 -0.23 9.85 8.60
CA ALA A 55 0.28 10.53 7.41
C ALA A 55 -0.41 9.97 6.16
N ILE A 56 -0.70 10.83 5.17
CA ILE A 56 -1.32 10.40 3.92
C ILE A 56 -0.54 10.91 2.71
N THR A 57 -0.56 10.16 1.61
CA THR A 57 -0.01 10.62 0.34
C THR A 57 -0.80 10.10 -0.86
N ALA A 58 -0.90 10.94 -1.89
CA ALA A 58 -1.38 10.52 -3.19
C ALA A 58 -0.34 9.58 -3.82
N LEU A 59 -0.75 8.40 -4.25
CA LEU A 59 0.14 7.46 -4.94
C LEU A 59 -0.62 6.59 -5.95
N ASP A 60 -0.14 6.61 -7.18
CA ASP A 60 -0.42 5.57 -8.17
C ASP A 60 0.82 4.66 -8.29
N VAL A 61 0.70 3.41 -7.86
CA VAL A 61 1.82 2.45 -7.90
C VAL A 61 2.20 2.04 -9.33
N GLN A 62 1.39 2.39 -10.34
CA GLN A 62 1.78 2.21 -11.74
C GLN A 62 2.80 3.25 -12.22
N GLN A 63 2.96 4.36 -11.50
CA GLN A 63 4.01 5.36 -11.71
C GLN A 63 5.14 5.03 -10.74
N ASP A 64 5.91 4.01 -11.07
CA ASP A 64 6.91 3.39 -10.18
C ASP A 64 7.97 4.39 -9.70
N GLU A 65 8.31 5.37 -10.52
CA GLU A 65 9.22 6.47 -10.19
C GLU A 65 8.72 7.34 -9.02
N THR A 66 7.42 7.35 -8.75
CA THR A 66 6.80 8.15 -7.67
C THR A 66 6.72 7.41 -6.34
N VAL A 67 6.92 6.09 -6.34
CA VAL A 67 6.76 5.24 -5.16
C VAL A 67 7.83 5.53 -4.10
N ALA A 68 9.10 5.58 -4.49
CA ALA A 68 10.19 5.86 -3.54
C ALA A 68 10.08 7.27 -2.90
N PRO A 69 9.82 8.35 -3.66
CA PRO A 69 9.52 9.66 -3.09
C PRO A 69 8.34 9.65 -2.11
N ALA A 70 7.24 8.95 -2.43
CA ALA A 70 6.07 8.87 -1.57
C ALA A 70 6.36 8.16 -0.24
N LEU A 71 7.09 7.03 -0.28
CA LEU A 71 7.51 6.31 0.94
C LEU A 71 8.47 7.16 1.78
N SER A 72 9.40 7.86 1.14
CA SER A 72 10.34 8.75 1.84
C SER A 72 9.62 9.89 2.55
N ARG A 73 8.59 10.47 1.91
CA ARG A 73 7.74 11.49 2.53
C ARG A 73 7.00 10.95 3.76
N LEU A 74 6.36 9.78 3.64
CA LEU A 74 5.68 9.16 4.77
C LEU A 74 6.65 8.83 5.92
N ALA A 75 7.86 8.37 5.59
CA ALA A 75 8.89 8.12 6.60
C ALA A 75 9.32 9.39 7.32
N GLN A 76 9.43 10.51 6.60
CA GLN A 76 9.77 11.80 7.19
C GLN A 76 8.64 12.32 8.10
N GLU A 77 7.39 12.22 7.68
CA GLU A 77 6.22 12.67 8.46
C GLU A 77 6.01 11.83 9.73
N LEU A 78 6.30 10.53 9.67
CA LEU A 78 6.19 9.60 10.80
C LEU A 78 7.49 9.45 11.61
N GLY A 79 8.59 10.07 11.17
CA GLY A 79 9.94 9.94 11.71
C GLY A 79 10.70 8.67 11.29
N GLN A 80 9.99 7.54 11.13
CA GLN A 80 10.53 6.28 10.60
C GLN A 80 9.41 5.39 10.04
N ILE A 81 9.74 4.28 9.38
CA ILE A 81 8.78 3.23 9.02
C ILE A 81 9.33 1.89 9.48
N ASP A 82 8.48 1.05 10.09
CA ASP A 82 8.87 -0.27 10.57
C ASP A 82 8.28 -1.39 9.69
N ILE A 83 7.14 -1.13 9.06
CA ILE A 83 6.43 -2.11 8.23
C ILE A 83 5.91 -1.44 6.96
N VAL A 84 6.11 -2.08 5.80
CA VAL A 84 5.45 -1.70 4.55
C VAL A 84 4.61 -2.85 4.03
N VAL A 85 3.33 -2.57 3.78
CA VAL A 85 2.37 -3.49 3.16
C VAL A 85 2.10 -3.05 1.72
N ALA A 86 2.66 -3.80 0.77
CA ALA A 86 2.33 -3.69 -0.65
C ALA A 86 0.96 -4.34 -0.90
N ASN A 87 -0.11 -3.57 -0.67
CA ASN A 87 -1.49 -4.01 -0.76
C ASN A 87 -2.24 -3.48 -1.99
N ALA A 88 -1.75 -2.41 -2.64
CA ALA A 88 -2.38 -1.89 -3.85
C ALA A 88 -2.57 -3.01 -4.89
N GLY A 89 -3.81 -3.20 -5.31
CA GLY A 89 -4.16 -4.27 -6.24
C GLY A 89 -5.52 -4.04 -6.89
N ILE A 90 -5.67 -4.56 -8.10
CA ILE A 90 -6.92 -4.56 -8.86
C ILE A 90 -7.21 -5.95 -9.42
N THR A 91 -8.48 -6.20 -9.72
CA THR A 91 -8.90 -7.39 -10.46
C THR A 91 -9.31 -6.98 -11.86
N GLY A 92 -8.90 -7.77 -12.85
CA GLY A 92 -9.34 -7.65 -14.23
C GLY A 92 -9.90 -8.99 -14.67
N VAL A 93 -11.09 -8.98 -15.27
CA VAL A 93 -11.72 -10.18 -15.82
C VAL A 93 -11.90 -9.97 -17.31
N ARG A 94 -11.38 -10.90 -18.11
CA ARG A 94 -11.65 -10.92 -19.54
C ARG A 94 -11.63 -12.35 -20.08
N ARG A 95 -12.21 -12.52 -21.26
CA ARG A 95 -12.17 -13.78 -22.01
C ARG A 95 -10.82 -13.95 -22.71
N SER A 96 -10.14 -15.06 -22.47
CA SER A 96 -8.96 -15.46 -23.24
C SER A 96 -9.25 -15.53 -24.74
N GLY A 97 -8.32 -15.04 -25.56
CA GLY A 97 -8.49 -14.94 -27.01
C GLY A 97 -9.28 -13.72 -27.52
N SER A 98 -9.72 -12.80 -26.64
CA SER A 98 -10.40 -11.56 -27.06
C SER A 98 -9.51 -10.56 -27.84
N GLY A 99 -8.20 -10.77 -27.89
CA GLY A 99 -7.23 -9.86 -28.53
C GLY A 99 -6.91 -8.59 -27.72
N ASP A 100 -7.61 -8.32 -26.63
CA ASP A 100 -7.38 -7.15 -25.78
C ASP A 100 -6.60 -7.51 -24.52
N ILE A 101 -5.31 -7.15 -24.50
CA ILE A 101 -4.39 -7.36 -23.36
C ILE A 101 -4.34 -6.14 -22.41
N SER A 102 -5.10 -5.08 -22.68
CA SER A 102 -5.02 -3.84 -21.89
C SER A 102 -5.34 -4.07 -20.42
N ILE A 103 -6.36 -4.88 -20.13
CA ILE A 103 -6.76 -5.29 -18.78
C ILE A 103 -5.62 -6.06 -18.10
N ASP A 104 -5.02 -7.03 -18.80
CA ASP A 104 -3.91 -7.82 -18.25
C ASP A 104 -2.72 -6.92 -17.90
N LYS A 105 -2.38 -5.96 -18.77
CA LYS A 105 -1.32 -4.97 -18.53
C LYS A 105 -1.62 -4.11 -17.30
N GLN A 106 -2.85 -3.64 -17.14
CA GLN A 106 -3.22 -2.85 -15.96
C GLN A 106 -3.09 -3.65 -14.66
N VAL A 107 -3.57 -4.90 -14.66
CA VAL A 107 -3.45 -5.82 -13.53
C VAL A 107 -1.98 -6.08 -13.22
N PHE A 108 -1.16 -6.38 -14.24
CA PHE A 108 0.26 -6.65 -14.07
C PHE A 108 1.03 -5.43 -13.56
N ASN A 109 0.77 -4.25 -14.12
CA ASN A 109 1.41 -3.01 -13.70
C ASN A 109 1.07 -2.66 -12.24
N THR A 110 -0.18 -2.87 -11.81
CA THR A 110 -0.57 -2.57 -10.43
C THR A 110 -0.07 -3.64 -9.46
N ASN A 111 -0.41 -4.90 -9.72
CA ASN A 111 -0.29 -5.99 -8.76
C ASN A 111 1.12 -6.59 -8.72
N VAL A 112 1.89 -6.44 -9.80
CA VAL A 112 3.25 -7.00 -9.89
C VAL A 112 4.27 -5.87 -9.87
N ILE A 113 4.28 -5.01 -10.88
CA ILE A 113 5.29 -3.94 -10.99
C ILE A 113 5.17 -2.96 -9.82
N GLY A 114 3.96 -2.49 -9.52
CA GLY A 114 3.71 -1.59 -8.39
C GLY A 114 4.05 -2.20 -7.03
N ALA A 115 3.82 -3.51 -6.85
CA ALA A 115 4.24 -4.22 -5.65
C ALA A 115 5.78 -4.31 -5.56
N ILE A 116 6.46 -4.66 -6.64
CA ILE A 116 7.93 -4.67 -6.71
C ILE A 116 8.50 -3.29 -6.38
N ALA A 117 7.99 -2.23 -7.01
CA ALA A 117 8.44 -0.86 -6.75
C ALA A 117 8.25 -0.45 -5.29
N THR A 118 7.12 -0.82 -4.68
CA THR A 118 6.85 -0.57 -3.25
C THR A 118 7.84 -1.30 -2.35
N LEU A 119 8.06 -2.59 -2.61
CA LEU A 119 8.92 -3.43 -1.79
C LEU A 119 10.41 -3.08 -1.97
N ASP A 120 10.85 -2.74 -3.16
CA ASP A 120 12.22 -2.28 -3.45
C ASP A 120 12.53 -0.96 -2.74
N ALA A 121 11.63 0.03 -2.88
CA ALA A 121 11.76 1.31 -2.18
C ALA A 121 11.79 1.15 -0.66
N ALA A 122 10.93 0.30 -0.10
CA ALA A 122 10.92 -0.04 1.31
C ALA A 122 12.21 -0.75 1.75
N THR A 123 12.72 -1.68 0.93
CA THR A 123 13.98 -2.39 1.20
C THR A 123 15.15 -1.40 1.29
N LYS A 124 15.23 -0.43 0.37
CA LYS A 124 16.25 0.61 0.42
C LYS A 124 16.22 1.41 1.72
N LEU A 125 15.03 1.78 2.19
CA LEU A 125 14.85 2.47 3.49
C LEU A 125 15.30 1.57 4.65
N PHE A 126 14.86 0.32 4.67
CA PHE A 126 15.13 -0.61 5.76
C PHE A 126 16.59 -1.04 5.84
N LEU A 127 17.30 -1.13 4.70
CA LEU A 127 18.74 -1.37 4.68
C LEU A 127 19.52 -0.20 5.30
N ALA A 128 19.09 1.04 5.04
CA ALA A 128 19.71 2.22 5.66
C ALA A 128 19.38 2.33 7.16
N GLN A 129 18.17 1.93 7.54
CA GLN A 129 17.69 1.95 8.92
C GLN A 129 18.26 0.80 9.78
N GLY A 130 18.57 -0.34 9.17
CA GLY A 130 19.05 -1.56 9.84
C GLY A 130 17.94 -2.52 10.30
N HIS A 131 16.67 -2.16 10.13
CA HIS A 131 15.52 -3.01 10.45
C HIS A 131 14.29 -2.64 9.60
N GLY A 132 13.35 -3.59 9.49
CA GLY A 132 12.04 -3.37 8.89
C GLY A 132 11.36 -4.68 8.50
N HIS A 133 10.06 -4.63 8.17
CA HIS A 133 9.28 -5.78 7.75
C HIS A 133 8.51 -5.48 6.46
N LEU A 134 8.62 -6.39 5.49
CA LEU A 134 7.98 -6.29 4.18
C LEU A 134 6.83 -7.27 4.10
N VAL A 135 5.67 -6.80 3.66
CA VAL A 135 4.47 -7.64 3.45
C VAL A 135 3.95 -7.42 2.03
N GLY A 136 3.92 -8.48 1.23
CA GLY A 136 3.27 -8.49 -0.08
C GLY A 136 1.89 -9.16 0.01
N ILE A 137 0.86 -8.48 -0.50
CA ILE A 137 -0.47 -9.08 -0.65
C ILE A 137 -0.56 -9.78 -2.00
N SER A 138 -1.04 -11.03 -1.99
CA SER A 138 -1.33 -11.82 -3.18
C SER A 138 -2.74 -12.38 -3.11
N SER A 139 -3.05 -13.39 -3.92
CA SER A 139 -4.35 -14.07 -3.95
C SER A 139 -4.16 -15.57 -3.98
N PHE A 140 -5.18 -16.32 -3.54
CA PHE A 140 -5.27 -17.76 -3.83
C PHE A 140 -5.13 -18.05 -5.33
N SER A 141 -5.59 -17.13 -6.18
CA SER A 141 -5.46 -17.24 -7.64
C SER A 141 -4.01 -17.27 -8.15
N ALA A 142 -3.02 -16.93 -7.32
CA ALA A 142 -1.61 -17.13 -7.64
C ALA A 142 -1.18 -18.61 -7.58
N PHE A 143 -1.91 -19.43 -6.81
CA PHE A 143 -1.65 -20.87 -6.67
C PHE A 143 -2.55 -21.72 -7.56
N SER A 144 -3.76 -21.27 -7.86
CA SER A 144 -4.73 -22.03 -8.63
C SER A 144 -5.52 -21.12 -9.58
N PRO A 145 -5.60 -21.45 -10.88
CA PRO A 145 -6.41 -20.67 -11.82
C PRO A 145 -7.89 -20.77 -11.46
N LEU A 146 -8.60 -19.65 -11.60
CA LEU A 146 -10.06 -19.64 -11.55
C LEU A 146 -10.61 -20.00 -12.95
N PRO A 147 -11.71 -20.76 -13.04
CA PRO A 147 -12.30 -21.20 -14.30
C PRO A 147 -12.79 -20.03 -15.18
#